data_AF-A0A3B7LZ48-F1
#
_entry.id   AF-A0A3B7LZ48-F1
#
_cell.length_a   1.000
_cell.length_b   1.000
_cell.length_c   1.000
_cell.angle_alpha   90.00
_cell.angle_beta   90.00
_cell.angle_gamma   90.00
#
_symmetry.space_group_name_H-M   'P 1'
#
loop_
_entity.id
_entity.type
_entity.pdbx_description
1 polymer ?
#
loop_
_entity_poly.entity_id
_entity_poly.type
_entity_poly.pdbx_seq_one_letter_code
_entity_poly.pdbx_strand_id
1 'polypeptide(L)'
;MLTAQQQVLVQAIEELNVALVQRLLAEGLDPDFIDPEKGPAISVWSDGLFQWWEQVCEAYETGEPLSEDQKQQLLAAHMDILEALIQAKVNLHLWDTEEVYGPLWDAASSACVPAVKRLLEAQVEPNSKDDEGLTILSSISDLFFDCEFDEINWAESLPEEKQTLELLRSHGAKMTKELT
;
A
#
# COMPACT_ATOMS: atom_id res chain seq x y z
N MET A 1 10.69 6.71 22.37
CA MET A 1 12.00 6.86 21.70
C MET A 1 12.38 5.53 21.11
N LEU A 2 12.73 5.50 19.84
CA LEU A 2 13.13 4.27 19.15
C LEU A 2 14.47 3.75 19.69
N THR A 3 14.66 2.44 19.63
CA THR A 3 15.98 1.83 19.80
C THR A 3 16.85 2.08 18.56
N ALA A 4 18.17 1.94 18.70
CA ALA A 4 19.08 2.06 17.56
C ALA A 4 18.73 1.06 16.43
N GLN A 5 18.30 -0.16 16.77
CA GLN A 5 17.90 -1.16 15.77
C GLN A 5 16.59 -0.78 15.06
N GLN A 6 15.63 -0.19 15.78
CA GLN A 6 14.38 0.31 15.18
C GLN A 6 14.65 1.48 14.21
N GLN A 7 15.51 2.43 14.59
CA GLN A 7 15.93 3.51 13.70
C GLN A 7 16.60 2.99 12.43
N VAL A 8 17.48 1.99 12.57
CA VAL A 8 18.15 1.36 11.42
C VAL A 8 17.15 0.59 10.55
N LEU A 9 16.12 -0.04 11.13
CA LEU A 9 15.08 -0.71 10.35
C LEU A 9 14.26 0.30 9.53
N VAL A 10 13.80 1.40 10.13
CA VAL A 10 13.09 2.47 9.44
C VAL A 10 13.90 2.99 8.26
N GLN A 11 15.17 3.35 8.50
CA GLN A 11 16.06 3.82 7.44
C GLN A 11 16.27 2.76 6.34
N ALA A 12 16.40 1.48 6.71
CA ALA A 12 16.57 0.40 5.74
C ALA A 12 15.33 0.18 4.87
N ILE A 13 14.13 0.42 5.39
CA ILE A 13 12.89 0.37 4.61
C ILE A 13 12.88 1.50 3.57
N GLU A 14 13.16 2.74 3.99
CA GLU A 14 13.18 3.91 3.09
C GLU A 14 14.24 3.80 1.99
N GLU A 15 15.42 3.29 2.33
CA GLU A 15 16.51 3.08 1.37
C GLU A 15 16.30 1.83 0.49
N LEU A 16 15.19 1.10 0.67
CA LEU A 16 14.89 -0.17 0.02
C LEU A 16 16.02 -1.21 0.19
N ASN A 17 16.68 -1.19 1.35
CA ASN A 17 17.78 -2.09 1.68
C ASN A 17 17.25 -3.45 2.17
N VAL A 18 16.75 -4.24 1.22
CA VAL A 18 16.14 -5.56 1.44
C VAL A 18 17.01 -6.45 2.35
N ALA A 19 18.33 -6.51 2.08
CA ALA A 19 19.23 -7.38 2.82
C ALA A 19 19.33 -6.98 4.31
N LEU A 20 19.34 -5.67 4.60
CA LEU A 20 19.39 -5.18 5.96
C LEU A 20 18.06 -5.39 6.69
N VAL A 21 16.94 -5.10 6.03
CA VAL A 21 15.59 -5.37 6.57
C VAL A 21 15.45 -6.84 6.95
N GLN A 22 15.73 -7.76 6.01
CA GLN A 22 15.65 -9.21 6.24
C GLN A 22 16.55 -9.66 7.40
N ARG A 23 17.77 -9.12 7.49
CA ARG A 23 18.70 -9.46 8.58
C ARG A 23 18.15 -9.03 9.94
N LEU A 24 17.69 -7.78 10.07
CA LEU A 24 17.20 -7.26 11.34
C LEU A 24 15.97 -8.03 11.84
N LEU A 25 15.04 -8.33 10.94
CA LEU A 25 13.85 -9.11 11.25
C LEU A 25 14.20 -10.57 11.60
N ALA A 26 15.16 -11.18 10.89
CA ALA A 26 15.65 -12.53 11.21
C ALA A 26 16.40 -12.61 12.55
N GLU A 27 17.01 -11.51 13.00
CA GLU A 27 17.61 -11.38 14.33
C GLU A 27 16.55 -11.21 15.45
N GLY A 28 15.26 -11.13 15.09
CA GLY A 28 14.14 -11.06 16.03
C GLY A 28 13.71 -9.65 16.40
N LEU A 29 14.10 -8.64 15.63
CA LEU A 29 13.56 -7.29 15.79
C LEU A 29 12.06 -7.29 15.48
N ASP A 30 11.25 -6.87 16.45
CA ASP A 30 9.82 -6.69 16.30
C ASP A 30 9.53 -5.43 15.45
N PRO A 31 8.86 -5.54 14.28
CA PRO A 31 8.52 -4.40 13.45
C PRO A 31 7.33 -3.59 13.98
N ASP A 32 6.61 -4.04 15.01
CA ASP A 32 5.44 -3.35 15.55
C ASP A 32 5.85 -2.20 16.50
N PHE A 33 6.40 -1.15 15.92
CA PHE A 33 6.70 0.11 16.59
C PHE A 33 6.32 1.31 15.74
N ILE A 34 6.23 2.46 16.41
CA ILE A 34 5.87 3.74 15.81
C ILE A 34 7.08 4.66 15.90
N ASP A 35 7.57 5.09 14.74
CA ASP A 35 8.46 6.22 14.62
C ASP A 35 7.65 7.51 14.89
N PRO A 36 8.09 8.41 15.78
CA PRO A 36 7.34 9.63 16.10
C PRO A 36 7.13 10.60 14.94
N GLU A 37 7.97 10.53 13.91
CA GLU A 37 7.90 11.42 12.73
C GLU A 37 7.31 10.71 11.51
N LYS A 38 7.42 9.38 11.43
CA LYS A 38 7.04 8.60 10.23
C LYS A 38 5.91 7.59 10.47
N GLY A 39 5.36 7.55 11.67
CA GLY A 39 4.30 6.60 12.01
C GLY A 39 4.79 5.15 12.16
N PRO A 40 3.89 4.17 12.07
CA PRO A 40 4.22 2.75 12.16
C PRO A 40 5.26 2.31 11.11
N ALA A 41 6.13 1.36 11.45
CA ALA A 41 7.13 0.87 10.50
C ALA A 41 6.51 0.29 9.20
N ILE A 42 5.29 -0.24 9.27
CA ILE A 42 4.56 -0.70 8.08
C ILE A 42 4.07 0.45 7.19
N SER A 43 3.74 1.62 7.78
CA SER A 43 3.38 2.82 7.03
C SER A 43 4.57 3.38 6.26
N VAL A 44 5.77 3.37 6.87
CA VAL A 44 7.02 3.73 6.17
C VAL A 44 7.25 2.88 4.91
N TRP A 45 6.84 1.61 4.93
CA TRP A 45 6.90 0.75 3.75
C TRP A 45 5.86 1.13 2.70
N SER A 46 4.60 1.35 3.10
CA SER A 46 3.54 1.67 2.15
C SER A 46 3.70 3.06 1.54
N ASP A 47 4.29 4.02 2.25
CA ASP A 47 4.65 5.34 1.72
C ASP A 47 5.58 5.26 0.51
N GLY A 48 6.48 4.27 0.49
CA GLY A 48 7.37 4.02 -0.65
C GLY A 48 6.62 3.68 -1.94
N LEU A 49 5.40 3.14 -1.85
CA LEU A 49 4.58 2.79 -3.02
C LEU A 49 4.12 4.02 -3.79
N PHE A 50 3.97 5.19 -3.15
CA PHE A 50 3.64 6.44 -3.84
C PHE A 50 4.75 6.86 -4.79
N GLN A 51 6.02 6.68 -4.41
CA GLN A 51 7.17 6.96 -5.27
C GLN A 51 7.25 6.01 -6.47
N TRP A 52 6.84 4.76 -6.28
CA TRP A 52 6.70 3.83 -7.40
C TRP A 52 5.55 4.24 -8.33
N TRP A 53 4.41 4.64 -7.76
CA TRP A 53 3.22 5.04 -8.52
C TRP A 53 3.45 6.32 -9.31
N GLU A 54 4.10 7.32 -8.71
CA GLU A 54 4.49 8.58 -9.38
C GLU A 54 5.30 8.31 -10.66
N GLN A 55 6.26 7.37 -10.62
CA GLN A 55 7.03 6.98 -11.80
C GLN A 55 6.17 6.31 -12.88
N VAL A 56 5.16 5.52 -12.49
CA VAL A 56 4.23 4.90 -13.45
C VAL A 56 3.35 5.98 -14.10
N CYS A 57 2.80 6.92 -13.32
CA CYS A 57 2.01 8.04 -13.82
C CYS A 57 2.82 8.93 -14.77
N GLU A 58 4.04 9.33 -14.39
CA GLU A 58 4.91 10.16 -15.24
C GLU A 58 5.21 9.48 -16.58
N ALA A 59 5.40 8.16 -16.59
CA ALA A 59 5.59 7.39 -17.81
C ALA A 59 4.35 7.43 -18.73
N TYR A 60 3.13 7.38 -18.18
CA TYR A 60 1.90 7.58 -18.96
C TYR A 60 1.79 9.02 -19.50
N GLU A 61 2.06 10.03 -18.67
CA GLU A 61 1.98 11.45 -19.04
C GLU A 61 2.95 11.83 -20.16
N THR A 62 4.14 11.22 -20.16
CA THR A 62 5.17 11.40 -21.19
C THR A 62 4.91 10.57 -22.45
N GLY A 63 3.90 9.69 -22.45
CA GLY A 63 3.53 8.83 -23.57
C GLY A 63 4.43 7.61 -23.76
N GLU A 64 5.22 7.26 -22.75
CA GLU A 64 6.14 6.10 -22.74
C GLU A 64 5.81 5.16 -21.56
N PRO A 65 4.60 4.56 -21.52
CA PRO A 65 4.17 3.76 -20.39
C PRO A 65 5.11 2.57 -20.16
N LEU A 66 5.42 2.32 -18.88
CA LEU A 66 6.27 1.22 -18.46
C LEU A 66 5.64 -0.13 -18.82
N SER A 67 6.46 -1.07 -19.29
CA SER A 67 6.03 -2.45 -19.45
C SER A 67 5.77 -3.11 -18.09
N GLU A 68 5.02 -4.22 -18.09
CA GLU A 68 4.82 -5.02 -16.86
C GLU A 68 6.14 -5.45 -16.22
N ASP A 69 7.13 -5.85 -17.02
CA ASP A 69 8.44 -6.26 -16.53
C ASP A 69 9.19 -5.09 -15.86
N GLN A 70 9.11 -3.88 -16.43
CA GLN A 70 9.72 -2.68 -15.85
C GLN A 70 9.03 -2.30 -14.52
N LYS A 71 7.70 -2.31 -14.49
CA LYS A 71 6.91 -2.06 -13.27
C LYS A 71 7.27 -3.06 -12.18
N GLN A 72 7.35 -4.35 -12.51
CA GLN A 72 7.75 -5.40 -11.57
C GLN A 72 9.18 -5.21 -11.07
N GLN A 73 10.11 -4.83 -11.94
CA GLN A 73 11.50 -4.60 -11.55
C GLN A 73 11.64 -3.42 -10.57
N LEU A 74 10.92 -2.32 -10.80
CA LEU A 74 10.92 -1.17 -9.90
C LEU A 74 10.25 -1.48 -8.55
N LEU A 75 9.23 -2.35 -8.55
CA LEU A 75 8.51 -2.73 -7.35
C LEU A 75 9.20 -3.85 -6.54
N ALA A 76 10.14 -4.58 -7.12
CA ALA A 76 10.70 -5.81 -6.55
C ALA A 76 11.19 -5.65 -5.10
N ALA A 77 11.94 -4.57 -4.81
CA ALA A 77 12.45 -4.33 -3.47
C ALA A 77 11.34 -4.05 -2.45
N HIS A 78 10.28 -3.33 -2.85
CA HIS A 78 9.11 -3.10 -2.00
C HIS A 78 8.40 -4.40 -1.67
N MET A 79 8.24 -5.31 -2.65
CA MET A 79 7.62 -6.61 -2.41
C MET A 79 8.47 -7.51 -1.51
N ASP A 80 9.80 -7.52 -1.70
CA ASP A 80 10.70 -8.31 -0.84
C ASP A 80 10.69 -7.82 0.61
N ILE A 81 10.56 -6.50 0.83
CA ILE A 81 10.40 -5.91 2.16
C ILE A 81 9.04 -6.29 2.75
N LEU A 82 7.94 -6.19 1.99
CA LEU A 82 6.62 -6.61 2.45
C LEU A 82 6.63 -8.07 2.90
N GLU A 83 7.23 -8.97 2.11
CA GLU A 83 7.34 -10.38 2.50
C GLU A 83 8.12 -10.57 3.79
N ALA A 84 9.23 -9.85 3.97
CA ALA A 84 10.03 -9.92 5.19
C ALA A 84 9.23 -9.44 6.40
N LEU A 85 8.50 -8.33 6.28
CA LEU A 85 7.65 -7.79 7.34
C LEU A 85 6.50 -8.76 7.69
N ILE A 86 5.84 -9.36 6.70
CA ILE A 86 4.78 -10.35 6.93
C ILE A 86 5.34 -11.62 7.59
N GLN A 87 6.51 -12.09 7.18
CA GLN A 87 7.19 -13.22 7.85
C GLN A 87 7.54 -12.90 9.31
N ALA A 88 7.89 -11.65 9.59
CA ALA A 88 8.10 -11.13 10.94
C ALA A 88 6.81 -10.89 11.73
N LYS A 89 5.64 -11.14 11.11
CA LYS A 89 4.30 -10.96 11.69
C LYS A 89 3.97 -9.52 12.06
N VAL A 90 4.44 -8.56 11.25
CA VAL A 90 4.01 -7.16 11.37
C VAL A 90 2.49 -7.05 11.42
N ASN A 91 1.98 -6.12 12.21
CA ASN A 91 0.57 -5.79 12.22
C ASN A 91 0.22 -4.91 11.01
N LEU A 92 -0.41 -5.53 10.01
CA LEU A 92 -0.88 -4.88 8.77
C LEU A 92 -2.09 -3.96 8.95
N HIS A 93 -2.56 -3.77 10.18
CA HIS A 93 -3.67 -2.89 10.52
C HIS A 93 -3.20 -1.63 11.28
N LEU A 94 -1.91 -1.36 11.33
CA LEU A 94 -1.38 -0.12 11.89
C LEU A 94 -1.40 0.97 10.81
N TRP A 95 -1.72 2.20 11.23
CA TRP A 95 -1.70 3.40 10.40
C TRP A 95 -1.16 4.58 11.21
N ASP A 96 -0.72 5.64 10.53
CA ASP A 96 -0.27 6.85 11.20
C ASP A 96 -1.43 7.64 11.81
N THR A 97 -1.18 8.39 12.88
CA THR A 97 -2.22 9.20 13.52
C THR A 97 -2.71 10.37 12.68
N GLU A 98 -1.94 10.82 11.68
CA GLU A 98 -2.36 11.89 10.76
C GLU A 98 -3.20 11.37 9.59
N GLU A 99 -3.02 10.10 9.22
CA GLU A 99 -3.69 9.43 8.10
C GLU A 99 -4.35 8.14 8.59
N VAL A 100 -5.69 8.10 8.68
CA VAL A 100 -6.45 6.92 9.16
C VAL A 100 -6.53 5.83 8.07
N TYR A 101 -5.41 5.60 7.39
CA TYR A 101 -5.27 4.76 6.22
C TYR A 101 -4.21 3.69 6.52
N GLY A 102 -4.64 2.43 6.48
CA GLY A 102 -3.74 1.30 6.67
C GLY A 102 -2.99 0.94 5.39
N PRO A 103 -2.03 0.00 5.46
CA PRO A 103 -1.18 -0.40 4.33
C PRO A 103 -1.95 -0.85 3.08
N LEU A 104 -3.14 -1.43 3.25
CA LEU A 104 -4.01 -1.81 2.11
C LEU A 104 -4.58 -0.60 1.38
N TRP A 105 -4.86 0.47 2.12
CA TRP A 105 -5.37 1.72 1.57
C TRP A 105 -4.30 2.44 0.77
N ASP A 106 -3.10 2.61 1.33
CA ASP A 106 -1.94 3.22 0.67
C ASP A 106 -1.53 2.46 -0.60
N ALA A 107 -1.51 1.13 -0.52
CA ALA A 107 -1.24 0.29 -1.68
C ALA A 107 -2.30 0.48 -2.77
N ALA A 108 -3.55 0.67 -2.39
CA ALA A 108 -4.64 0.84 -3.34
C ALA A 108 -4.72 2.26 -3.91
N SER A 109 -4.43 3.30 -3.12
CA SER A 109 -4.31 4.69 -3.58
C SER A 109 -3.08 4.91 -4.47
N SER A 110 -2.05 4.07 -4.32
CA SER A 110 -0.91 3.96 -5.24
C SER A 110 -1.18 3.05 -6.44
N ALA A 111 -2.41 2.58 -6.64
CA ALA A 111 -2.79 1.61 -7.68
C ALA A 111 -1.84 0.39 -7.79
N CYS A 112 -1.24 -0.02 -6.67
CA CYS A 112 -0.22 -1.05 -6.62
C CYS A 112 -0.87 -2.43 -6.50
N VAL A 113 -1.35 -2.94 -7.64
CA VAL A 113 -2.04 -4.23 -7.75
C VAL A 113 -1.31 -5.37 -7.03
N PRO A 114 0.03 -5.55 -7.14
CA PRO A 114 0.74 -6.63 -6.45
C PRO A 114 0.70 -6.50 -4.92
N ALA A 115 0.86 -5.29 -4.38
CA ALA A 115 0.81 -5.05 -2.93
C ALA A 115 -0.61 -5.25 -2.39
N VAL A 116 -1.62 -4.70 -3.08
CA VAL A 116 -3.05 -4.88 -2.73
C VAL A 116 -3.40 -6.36 -2.70
N LYS A 117 -3.03 -7.12 -3.74
CA LYS A 117 -3.25 -8.57 -3.79
C LYS A 117 -2.62 -9.26 -2.59
N ARG A 118 -1.36 -8.94 -2.29
CA ARG A 118 -0.62 -9.62 -1.23
C ARG A 118 -1.16 -9.33 0.17
N LEU A 119 -1.64 -8.10 0.41
CA LEU A 119 -2.27 -7.69 1.66
C LEU A 119 -3.65 -8.35 1.84
N LEU A 120 -4.44 -8.48 0.75
CA LEU A 120 -5.70 -9.23 0.77
C LEU A 120 -5.47 -10.73 1.03
N GLU A 121 -4.42 -11.31 0.43
CA GLU A 121 -3.98 -12.69 0.72
C GLU A 121 -3.51 -12.87 2.17
N ALA A 122 -3.02 -11.79 2.81
CA ALA A 122 -2.72 -11.73 4.24
C ALA A 122 -3.96 -11.49 5.12
N GLN A 123 -5.17 -11.52 4.54
CA GLN A 123 -6.46 -11.36 5.23
C GLN A 123 -6.69 -9.97 5.84
N VAL A 124 -6.10 -8.91 5.28
CA VAL A 124 -6.45 -7.55 5.67
C VAL A 124 -7.90 -7.26 5.25
N GLU A 125 -8.75 -6.81 6.19
CA GLU A 125 -10.18 -6.55 5.97
C GLU A 125 -10.40 -5.32 5.08
N PRO A 126 -10.94 -5.49 3.85
CA PRO A 126 -11.10 -4.38 2.91
C PRO A 126 -12.30 -3.46 3.20
N ASN A 127 -13.19 -3.84 4.14
CA ASN A 127 -14.38 -3.06 4.50
C ASN A 127 -14.22 -2.25 5.79
N SER A 128 -12.99 -2.12 6.28
CA SER A 128 -12.67 -1.14 7.33
C SER A 128 -13.04 0.26 6.84
N LYS A 129 -13.47 1.10 7.79
CA LYS A 129 -13.85 2.48 7.49
C LYS A 129 -12.78 3.45 7.98
N ASP A 130 -12.54 4.50 7.20
CA ASP A 130 -11.76 5.66 7.64
C ASP A 130 -12.57 6.55 8.62
N ASP A 131 -12.02 7.70 8.96
CA ASP A 131 -12.61 8.70 9.85
C ASP A 131 -13.81 9.44 9.24
N GLU A 132 -13.89 9.52 7.91
CA GLU A 132 -15.05 10.00 7.17
C GLU A 132 -16.16 8.94 7.05
N GLY A 133 -15.88 7.71 7.48
CA GLY A 133 -16.80 6.59 7.44
C GLY A 133 -16.90 5.91 6.07
N LEU A 134 -15.96 6.20 5.16
CA LEU A 134 -15.84 5.59 3.85
C LEU A 134 -15.10 4.25 3.95
N THR A 135 -15.46 3.29 3.12
CA THR A 135 -14.63 2.09 2.90
C THR A 135 -13.52 2.38 1.90
N ILE A 136 -12.49 1.52 1.83
CA ILE A 136 -11.42 1.59 0.83
C ILE A 136 -11.99 1.75 -0.59
N LEU A 137 -13.01 0.97 -0.93
CA LEU A 137 -13.60 1.02 -2.29
C LEU A 137 -14.29 2.35 -2.57
N SER A 138 -14.97 2.94 -1.58
CA SER A 138 -15.61 4.25 -1.74
C SER A 138 -14.61 5.38 -1.79
N SER A 139 -13.66 5.42 -0.85
CA SER A 139 -12.66 6.48 -0.80
C SER A 139 -11.77 6.52 -2.02
N ILE A 140 -11.29 5.37 -2.52
CA ILE A 140 -10.39 5.37 -3.68
C ILE A 140 -11.15 5.66 -4.99
N SER A 141 -12.41 5.24 -5.11
CA SER A 141 -13.23 5.62 -6.26
C SER A 141 -13.44 7.14 -6.32
N ASP A 142 -13.71 7.76 -5.17
CA ASP A 142 -13.84 9.21 -5.03
C ASP A 142 -12.51 9.93 -5.31
N LEU A 143 -11.41 9.43 -4.73
CA LEU A 143 -10.06 9.98 -4.91
C LEU A 143 -9.62 9.99 -6.37
N PHE A 144 -9.81 8.88 -7.08
CA PHE A 144 -9.35 8.74 -8.47
C PHE A 144 -10.30 9.39 -9.48
N PHE A 145 -11.62 9.31 -9.24
CA PHE A 145 -12.62 9.58 -10.27
C PHE A 145 -13.76 10.51 -9.86
N ASP A 146 -13.80 11.01 -8.62
CA ASP A 146 -14.89 11.87 -8.08
C ASP A 146 -16.28 11.24 -8.29
N CYS A 147 -16.37 9.90 -8.18
CA CYS A 147 -17.61 9.14 -8.36
C CYS A 147 -17.61 7.78 -7.63
N GLU A 148 -18.76 7.11 -7.63
CA GLU A 148 -18.88 5.77 -7.06
C GLU A 148 -18.30 4.68 -7.98
N PHE A 149 -17.81 3.57 -7.41
CA PHE A 149 -17.23 2.45 -8.16
C PHE A 149 -18.07 1.98 -9.37
N ASP A 150 -19.40 1.91 -9.21
CA ASP A 150 -20.30 1.43 -10.26
C ASP A 150 -20.54 2.47 -11.38
N GLU A 151 -20.08 3.72 -11.19
CA GLU A 151 -20.24 4.86 -12.10
C GLU A 151 -18.95 5.19 -12.86
N ILE A 152 -17.82 4.58 -12.49
CA ILE A 152 -16.51 4.87 -13.09
C ILE A 152 -16.52 4.62 -14.61
N ASN A 153 -16.07 5.62 -15.35
CA ASN A 153 -15.78 5.49 -16.78
C ASN A 153 -14.39 4.88 -17.00
N TRP A 154 -14.31 3.55 -17.01
CA TRP A 154 -13.05 2.81 -17.20
C TRP A 154 -12.31 3.07 -18.52
N ALA A 155 -12.90 3.82 -19.46
CA ALA A 155 -12.19 4.25 -20.67
C ALA A 155 -11.20 5.40 -20.40
N GLU A 156 -11.32 6.08 -19.26
CA GLU A 156 -10.50 7.23 -18.86
C GLU A 156 -9.55 6.90 -17.69
N SER A 157 -9.56 5.66 -17.19
CA SER A 157 -8.68 5.20 -16.11
C SER A 157 -7.39 4.59 -16.63
N LEU A 158 -6.32 4.65 -15.84
CA LEU A 158 -5.16 3.81 -16.05
C LEU A 158 -5.49 2.33 -15.79
N PRO A 159 -4.84 1.38 -16.50
CA PRO A 159 -5.03 -0.05 -16.28
C PRO A 159 -4.84 -0.50 -14.82
N GLU A 160 -3.91 0.12 -14.10
CA GLU A 160 -3.54 -0.20 -12.72
C GLU A 160 -4.64 0.22 -11.73
N GLU A 161 -5.22 1.41 -11.90
CA GLU A 161 -6.33 1.92 -11.08
C GLU A 161 -7.54 1.00 -11.21
N LYS A 162 -7.89 0.65 -12.46
CA LYS A 162 -8.98 -0.28 -12.76
C LYS A 162 -8.74 -1.63 -12.12
N GLN A 163 -7.56 -2.22 -12.35
CA GLN A 163 -7.22 -3.54 -11.81
C GLN A 163 -7.24 -3.53 -10.28
N THR A 164 -6.80 -2.44 -9.65
CA THR A 164 -6.81 -2.30 -8.19
C THR A 164 -8.22 -2.29 -7.62
N LEU A 165 -9.12 -1.47 -8.17
CA LEU A 165 -10.51 -1.39 -7.70
C LEU A 165 -11.29 -2.67 -8.00
N GLU A 166 -11.12 -3.26 -9.20
CA GLU A 166 -11.71 -4.56 -9.54
C GLU A 166 -11.18 -5.69 -8.63
N LEU A 167 -9.90 -5.66 -8.27
CA LEU A 167 -9.29 -6.63 -7.36
C LEU A 167 -9.88 -6.52 -5.96
N LEU A 168 -9.99 -5.31 -5.41
CA LEU A 168 -10.65 -5.05 -4.13
C LEU A 168 -12.10 -5.58 -4.15
N ARG A 169 -12.86 -5.21 -5.18
CA ARG A 169 -14.25 -5.66 -5.36
C ARG A 169 -14.36 -7.18 -5.41
N SER A 170 -13.45 -7.84 -6.14
CA SER A 170 -13.42 -9.32 -6.25
C SER A 170 -13.08 -10.03 -4.93
N HIS A 171 -12.39 -9.34 -4.02
CA HIS A 171 -12.10 -9.81 -2.66
C HIS A 171 -13.14 -9.36 -1.62
N GLY A 172 -14.32 -8.92 -2.07
CA GLY A 172 -15.43 -8.59 -1.19
C GLY A 172 -15.36 -7.19 -0.57
N ALA A 173 -14.51 -6.31 -1.09
CA ALA A 173 -14.63 -4.88 -0.80
C ALA A 173 -15.98 -4.36 -1.29
N LYS A 174 -16.63 -3.59 -0.44
CA LYS A 174 -17.93 -2.98 -0.67
C LYS A 174 -17.81 -1.48 -0.58
N MET A 175 -18.66 -0.79 -1.32
CA MET A 175 -18.94 0.62 -1.13
C MET A 175 -19.60 0.83 0.23
N THR A 176 -19.40 2.00 0.82
CA THR A 176 -20.00 2.39 2.09
C THR A 176 -21.52 2.21 2.11
N LYS A 177 -22.20 2.56 1.01
CA LYS A 177 -23.67 2.41 0.83
C LYS A 177 -24.17 0.96 0.88
N GLU A 178 -23.29 -0.02 0.71
CA GLU A 178 -23.64 -1.46 0.71
C GLU A 178 -23.48 -2.11 2.09
N LEU A 179 -22.94 -1.37 3.06
CA LEU A 179 -22.73 -1.81 4.44
C LEU A 179 -23.74 -1.21 5.44
N THR A 180 -24.61 -0.32 4.97
CA THR A 180 -25.67 0.33 5.74
C THR A 180 -26.99 -0.44 5.72
#